data_AF-A0A135VGF8-F1
#
_entry.id   AF-A0A135VGF8-F1
#
_cell.length_a   1.000
_cell.length_b   1.000
_cell.length_c   1.000
_cell.angle_alpha   90.00
_cell.angle_beta   90.00
_cell.angle_gamma   90.00
#
_symmetry.space_group_name_H-M   'P 1'
#
loop_
_entity.id
_entity.type
_entity.pdbx_description
1 polymer ?
#
loop_
_entity_poly.entity_id
_entity_poly.type
_entity_poly.pdbx_seq_one_letter_code
_entity_poly.pdbx_strand_id
1 'polypeptide(L)'
;MGHRIRGCVKHEGSGKGVSGLQVRAFPVGWIDREDCLGNDTTGRNGEFSIILDDNALRNHHHIDSEIGHEIAIRVTKPSGWLVNEIRRFLETGQDWELEIFTSPSDLGGEHVISGTVYDARSGNPLCNMTIEVWDEDFVMDDFLGSAKTDRSGHYRVSFVRDEFCGVLDINPDVYIIVKNQNGTVLHRSSTRKETARITIIDAQVGGIELAGMVSDGFYRWRTLYSQEGTHVSVRIRLVPDDDITNDELVLLREKWKKGVEEIWSGRFVCCSESDASAPSDCSRPTRLTFEVCWVDKNPHYTLRVRKGPAVSNMLLWDTEDSEAVVAHHFGHMLGLVDEYYDPCCPSRVLVSTGTIMDDGTSIVRRQANRFCQFVNQHAVAVPHLGLSGDLIPDTPQAGASPEQTTNEVISRLLKSINAGKTKLGRGDRIVHRVSGGVLGDRYEWFVEILHSGLVSHGMRDEIRGIEESHSTSLDSSSMMRLINRITATGVSKTRPSDHGYLPDSLVGCFTLHIGGLQSSWSFLASPTQRKAQRCRMGKEIAAANRLMMRVAAIARAGE
;
A
#
# COMPACT_ATOMS: atom_id res chain seq x y z
N MET A 1 34.62 -9.43 -66.76
CA MET A 1 33.46 -9.95 -66.01
C MET A 1 33.88 -9.79 -64.58
N GLY A 2 33.23 -8.89 -63.83
CA GLY A 2 33.66 -8.56 -62.47
C GLY A 2 33.57 -9.80 -61.57
N HIS A 3 34.57 -9.98 -60.73
CA HIS A 3 34.55 -11.01 -59.68
C HIS A 3 33.48 -10.66 -58.64
N ARG A 4 32.70 -11.65 -58.21
CA ARG A 4 31.67 -11.46 -57.19
C ARG A 4 31.97 -12.29 -55.95
N ILE A 5 31.89 -11.65 -54.79
CA ILE A 5 31.98 -12.28 -53.47
C ILE A 5 30.59 -12.20 -52.83
N ARG A 6 30.03 -13.34 -52.44
CA ARG A 6 28.77 -13.44 -51.70
C ARG A 6 28.99 -14.17 -50.39
N GLY A 7 28.12 -13.94 -49.42
CA GLY A 7 28.20 -14.68 -48.18
C GLY A 7 27.19 -14.24 -47.13
N CYS A 8 27.32 -14.80 -45.94
CA CYS A 8 26.56 -14.40 -44.77
C CYS A 8 27.47 -14.19 -43.56
N VAL A 9 27.19 -13.16 -42.75
CA VAL A 9 27.77 -12.99 -41.41
C VAL A 9 26.80 -13.58 -40.38
N LYS A 10 27.28 -14.49 -39.52
CA LYS A 10 26.48 -15.24 -38.56
C LYS A 10 27.07 -15.14 -37.15
N HIS A 11 26.23 -15.20 -36.12
CA HIS A 11 26.70 -15.38 -34.74
C HIS A 11 27.31 -16.76 -34.54
N GLU A 12 28.47 -16.82 -33.89
CA GLU A 12 29.07 -18.06 -33.42
C GLU A 12 28.12 -18.76 -32.44
N GLY A 13 27.89 -20.07 -32.65
CA GLY A 13 26.98 -20.89 -31.84
C GLY A 13 25.52 -20.88 -32.31
N SER A 14 24.87 -19.72 -32.46
CA SER A 14 23.45 -19.69 -32.84
C SER A 14 23.19 -19.83 -34.34
N GLY A 15 24.17 -19.49 -35.18
CA GLY A 15 24.05 -19.51 -36.64
C GLY A 15 23.08 -18.46 -37.22
N LYS A 16 22.49 -17.59 -36.39
CA LYS A 16 21.63 -16.50 -36.83
C LYS A 16 22.44 -15.44 -37.57
N GLY A 17 21.88 -14.91 -38.64
CA GLY A 17 22.48 -13.82 -39.42
C GLY A 17 22.60 -12.53 -38.63
N VAL A 18 23.69 -11.78 -38.85
CA VAL A 18 23.96 -10.49 -38.22
C VAL A 18 23.78 -9.38 -39.25
N SER A 19 22.76 -8.53 -39.06
CA SER A 19 22.42 -7.45 -40.01
C SER A 19 23.14 -6.14 -39.70
N GLY A 20 23.24 -5.24 -40.69
CA GLY A 20 23.76 -3.88 -40.52
C GLY A 20 25.28 -3.74 -40.41
N LEU A 21 26.06 -4.81 -40.56
CA LEU A 21 27.52 -4.76 -40.62
C LEU A 21 27.98 -4.34 -42.02
N GLN A 22 29.05 -3.56 -42.07
CA GLN A 22 29.74 -3.17 -43.30
C GLN A 22 30.74 -4.26 -43.68
N VAL A 23 30.67 -4.79 -44.89
CA VAL A 23 31.61 -5.79 -45.42
C VAL A 23 32.41 -5.13 -46.54
N ARG A 24 33.74 -5.15 -46.45
CA ARG A 24 34.64 -4.47 -47.40
C ARG A 24 35.75 -5.41 -47.86
N ALA A 25 36.04 -5.41 -49.15
CA ALA A 25 37.13 -6.20 -49.74
C ALA A 25 38.35 -5.30 -50.05
N PHE A 26 39.54 -5.77 -49.70
CA PHE A 26 40.81 -5.08 -49.88
C PHE A 26 41.85 -6.02 -50.49
N PRO A 27 42.78 -5.53 -51.30
CA PRO A 27 43.93 -6.31 -51.75
C PRO A 27 44.93 -6.45 -50.59
N VAL A 28 45.52 -7.63 -50.41
CA VAL A 28 46.56 -7.84 -49.39
C VAL A 28 47.93 -7.55 -50.01
N GLY A 29 48.62 -6.49 -49.55
CA GLY A 29 49.90 -6.05 -50.12
C GLY A 29 50.66 -5.00 -49.29
N TRP A 30 51.93 -4.78 -49.63
CA TRP A 30 52.97 -4.13 -48.79
C TRP A 30 52.98 -2.58 -48.75
N ILE A 31 51.93 -1.90 -49.21
CA ILE A 31 51.90 -0.43 -49.26
C ILE A 31 50.66 0.05 -48.51
N ASP A 32 50.83 1.06 -47.64
CA ASP A 32 49.83 1.62 -46.70
C ASP A 32 48.57 2.25 -47.35
N ARG A 33 48.23 1.88 -48.59
CA ARG A 33 47.02 2.29 -49.29
C ARG A 33 46.12 1.08 -49.49
N GLU A 34 45.20 0.91 -48.56
CA GLU A 34 44.13 -0.08 -48.65
C GLU A 34 42.98 0.50 -49.49
N ASP A 35 43.13 0.46 -50.82
CA ASP A 35 42.05 0.86 -51.71
C ASP A 35 40.92 -0.19 -51.64
N CYS A 36 39.72 0.26 -51.30
CA CYS A 36 38.54 -0.60 -51.19
C CYS A 36 38.14 -1.12 -52.57
N LEU A 37 38.27 -2.44 -52.80
CA LEU A 37 37.91 -3.09 -54.07
C LEU A 37 36.40 -3.18 -54.27
N GLY A 38 35.64 -3.14 -53.17
CA GLY A 38 34.18 -3.18 -53.16
C GLY A 38 33.66 -3.29 -51.72
N ASN A 39 32.40 -2.90 -51.52
CA ASN A 39 31.75 -3.00 -50.22
C ASN A 39 30.27 -3.38 -50.35
N ASP A 40 29.70 -3.84 -49.25
CA ASP A 40 28.27 -4.06 -49.08
C ASP A 40 27.88 -3.94 -47.59
N THR A 41 26.59 -3.93 -47.30
CA THR A 41 26.05 -3.99 -45.93
C THR A 41 25.22 -5.26 -45.75
N THR A 42 25.47 -6.01 -44.68
CA THR A 42 24.75 -7.25 -44.42
C THR A 42 23.24 -7.02 -44.26
N GLY A 43 22.42 -7.77 -45.00
CA GLY A 43 20.96 -7.76 -44.93
C GLY A 43 20.40 -8.42 -43.67
N ARG A 44 19.08 -8.62 -43.61
CA ARG A 44 18.37 -9.09 -42.40
C ARG A 44 18.78 -10.49 -41.95
N ASN A 45 19.25 -11.33 -42.88
CA ASN A 45 19.74 -12.68 -42.57
C ASN A 45 21.28 -12.74 -42.60
N GLY A 46 21.95 -11.59 -42.51
CA GLY A 46 23.40 -11.47 -42.53
C GLY A 46 24.02 -11.54 -43.93
N GLU A 47 23.21 -11.62 -44.99
CA GLU A 47 23.67 -11.80 -46.37
C GLU A 47 24.36 -10.56 -46.94
N PHE A 48 25.43 -10.76 -47.72
CA PHE A 48 26.13 -9.69 -48.45
C PHE A 48 26.58 -10.17 -49.84
N SER A 49 26.79 -9.23 -50.77
CA SER A 49 27.23 -9.45 -52.16
C SER A 49 28.09 -8.29 -52.67
N ILE A 50 29.41 -8.44 -52.61
CA ILE A 50 30.39 -7.47 -53.11
C ILE A 50 30.73 -7.78 -54.58
N ILE A 51 30.73 -6.75 -55.44
CA ILE A 51 31.30 -6.81 -56.79
C ILE A 51 32.66 -6.12 -56.73
N LEU A 52 33.72 -6.82 -57.12
CA LEU A 52 35.07 -6.26 -57.13
C LEU A 52 35.27 -5.40 -58.37
N ASP A 53 35.94 -4.26 -58.18
CA ASP A 53 36.37 -3.40 -59.29
C ASP A 53 37.58 -4.02 -60.00
N ASP A 54 37.35 -4.56 -61.20
CA ASP A 54 38.39 -5.14 -62.07
C ASP A 54 39.52 -4.14 -62.38
N ASN A 55 39.24 -2.83 -62.43
CA ASN A 55 40.27 -1.82 -62.66
C ASN A 55 41.12 -1.59 -61.41
N ALA A 56 40.51 -1.59 -60.22
CA ALA A 56 41.23 -1.49 -58.96
C ALA A 56 42.16 -2.71 -58.74
N LEU A 57 41.66 -3.92 -59.07
CA LEU A 57 42.48 -5.14 -59.08
C LEU A 57 43.65 -5.03 -60.06
N ARG A 58 43.40 -4.54 -61.29
CA ARG A 58 44.44 -4.34 -62.32
C ARG A 58 45.49 -3.31 -61.92
N ASN A 59 45.09 -2.22 -61.29
CA ASN A 59 45.99 -1.12 -60.92
C ASN A 59 46.94 -1.46 -59.76
N HIS A 60 46.65 -2.51 -59.00
CA HIS A 60 47.56 -3.03 -57.98
C HIS A 60 48.56 -4.08 -58.49
N HIS A 61 48.63 -4.34 -59.81
CA HIS A 61 49.63 -5.22 -60.39
C HIS A 61 51.03 -4.60 -60.43
N HIS A 62 51.94 -5.17 -59.64
CA HIS A 62 53.38 -5.12 -59.91
C HIS A 62 54.05 -6.51 -59.94
N ILE A 63 53.28 -7.61 -59.89
CA ILE A 63 53.82 -8.98 -59.80
C ILE A 63 53.14 -9.88 -60.85
N ASP A 64 53.92 -10.83 -61.38
CA ASP A 64 53.61 -11.78 -62.45
C ASP A 64 52.17 -12.31 -62.45
N SER A 65 51.54 -12.28 -63.62
CA SER A 65 50.12 -12.59 -63.88
C SER A 65 49.69 -14.05 -63.65
N GLU A 66 50.51 -14.87 -62.99
CA GLU A 66 50.25 -16.31 -62.80
C GLU A 66 49.86 -16.69 -61.36
N ILE A 67 50.02 -15.80 -60.38
CA ILE A 67 49.68 -16.06 -58.97
C ILE A 67 48.48 -15.18 -58.59
N GLY A 68 47.33 -15.79 -58.26
CA GLY A 68 46.09 -15.09 -57.93
C GLY A 68 46.21 -14.05 -56.80
N HIS A 69 45.24 -13.15 -56.68
CA HIS A 69 45.28 -12.04 -55.71
C HIS A 69 44.86 -12.49 -54.31
N GLU A 70 45.64 -12.23 -53.27
CA GLU A 70 45.14 -12.35 -51.90
C GLU A 70 44.23 -11.16 -51.58
N ILE A 71 43.00 -11.44 -51.13
CA ILE A 71 41.97 -10.47 -50.78
C ILE A 71 41.63 -10.63 -49.30
N ALA A 72 41.66 -9.51 -48.57
CA ALA A 72 41.15 -9.40 -47.21
C ALA A 72 39.70 -8.89 -47.25
N ILE A 73 38.82 -9.57 -46.52
CA ILE A 73 37.42 -9.20 -46.34
C ILE A 73 37.25 -8.80 -44.88
N ARG A 74 36.99 -7.53 -44.66
CA ARG A 74 36.75 -6.97 -43.33
C ARG A 74 35.28 -6.76 -43.10
N VAL A 75 34.82 -7.23 -41.97
CA VAL A 75 33.48 -6.94 -41.44
C VAL A 75 33.64 -5.92 -40.33
N THR A 76 33.04 -4.75 -40.49
CA THR A 76 33.07 -3.68 -39.50
C THR A 76 31.67 -3.26 -39.08
N LYS A 77 31.55 -2.70 -37.88
CA LYS A 77 30.34 -1.95 -37.51
C LYS A 77 30.20 -0.68 -38.36
N PRO A 78 29.01 -0.07 -38.44
CA PRO A 78 28.85 1.28 -39.03
C PRO A 78 29.78 2.33 -38.41
N SER A 79 30.16 2.17 -37.14
CA SER A 79 31.14 3.01 -36.45
C SER A 79 32.58 2.84 -36.94
N GLY A 80 32.86 1.86 -37.81
CA GLY A 80 34.20 1.53 -38.30
C GLY A 80 34.97 0.52 -37.45
N TRP A 81 34.40 0.05 -36.33
CA TRP A 81 35.03 -0.97 -35.48
C TRP A 81 35.15 -2.31 -36.21
N LEU A 82 36.35 -2.89 -36.25
CA LEU A 82 36.61 -4.19 -36.88
C LEU A 82 35.99 -5.33 -36.06
N VAL A 83 35.07 -6.07 -36.67
CA VAL A 83 34.40 -7.24 -36.09
C VAL A 83 35.11 -8.53 -36.50
N ASN A 84 35.49 -8.65 -37.77
CA ASN A 84 36.23 -9.82 -38.27
C ASN A 84 37.05 -9.46 -39.53
N GLU A 85 38.14 -10.18 -39.81
CA GLU A 85 38.90 -10.13 -41.06
C GLU A 85 39.21 -11.55 -41.54
N ILE A 86 38.85 -11.86 -42.78
CA ILE A 86 39.21 -13.12 -43.45
C ILE A 86 40.10 -12.81 -44.65
N ARG A 87 41.13 -13.63 -44.87
CA ARG A 87 42.00 -13.53 -46.06
C ARG A 87 41.89 -14.77 -46.93
N ARG A 88 41.81 -14.60 -48.24
CA ARG A 88 41.68 -15.68 -49.23
C ARG A 88 42.40 -15.32 -50.54
N PHE A 89 42.87 -16.33 -51.27
CA PHE A 89 43.49 -16.16 -52.60
C PHE A 89 42.45 -16.31 -53.72
N LEU A 90 42.30 -15.27 -54.54
CA LEU A 90 41.39 -15.17 -55.68
C LEU A 90 41.97 -15.89 -56.89
N GLU A 91 41.47 -17.09 -57.14
CA GLU A 91 41.64 -17.80 -58.41
C GLU A 91 40.78 -17.14 -59.49
N THR A 92 41.35 -16.93 -60.68
CA THR A 92 40.69 -16.19 -61.76
C THR A 92 39.43 -16.91 -62.25
N GLY A 93 38.29 -16.21 -62.26
CA GLY A 93 37.04 -16.67 -62.89
C GLY A 93 36.03 -17.36 -61.98
N GLN A 94 36.26 -17.43 -60.66
CA GLN A 94 35.34 -18.06 -59.71
C GLN A 94 34.64 -17.03 -58.80
N ASP A 95 33.31 -17.18 -58.64
CA ASP A 95 32.53 -16.48 -57.62
C ASP A 95 32.78 -17.11 -56.24
N TRP A 96 32.85 -16.30 -55.19
CA TRP A 96 33.05 -16.78 -53.82
C TRP A 96 31.74 -16.83 -53.03
N GLU A 97 31.57 -17.89 -52.26
CA GLU A 97 30.57 -17.98 -51.20
C GLU A 97 31.29 -18.13 -49.85
N LEU A 98 30.96 -17.25 -48.90
CA LEU A 98 31.61 -17.17 -47.60
C LEU A 98 30.61 -17.23 -46.45
N GLU A 99 30.99 -17.91 -45.38
CA GLU A 99 30.33 -17.78 -44.08
C GLU A 99 31.31 -17.21 -43.08
N ILE A 100 30.95 -16.06 -42.49
CA ILE A 100 31.77 -15.34 -41.52
C ILE A 100 31.10 -15.46 -40.15
N PHE A 101 31.79 -16.00 -39.16
CA PHE A 101 31.26 -16.11 -37.81
C PHE A 101 31.78 -14.98 -36.92
N THR A 102 30.93 -14.40 -36.07
CA THR A 102 31.31 -13.35 -35.12
C THR A 102 30.93 -13.77 -33.70
N SER A 103 31.82 -13.50 -32.74
CA SER A 103 31.53 -13.75 -31.34
C SER A 103 30.75 -12.57 -30.73
N PRO A 104 29.95 -12.77 -29.67
CA PRO A 104 29.29 -11.68 -28.94
C PRO A 104 30.28 -10.63 -28.40
N SER A 105 31.51 -11.03 -28.09
CA SER A 105 32.60 -10.12 -27.69
C SER A 105 32.99 -9.15 -28.82
N ASP A 106 32.99 -9.60 -30.08
CA ASP A 106 33.36 -8.78 -31.23
C ASP A 106 32.31 -7.70 -31.53
N LEU A 107 31.12 -7.85 -30.97
CA LEU A 107 29.99 -6.93 -31.10
C LEU A 107 29.81 -5.99 -29.90
N GLY A 108 30.80 -5.87 -29.00
CA GLY A 108 30.80 -4.86 -27.94
C GLY A 108 30.47 -5.35 -26.52
N GLY A 109 30.37 -6.67 -26.33
CA GLY A 109 30.20 -7.32 -25.02
C GLY A 109 28.73 -7.51 -24.62
N GLU A 110 28.44 -8.64 -23.99
CA GLU A 110 27.12 -9.00 -23.45
C GLU A 110 26.78 -8.11 -22.23
N HIS A 111 25.61 -7.49 -22.25
CA HIS A 111 24.98 -6.94 -21.05
C HIS A 111 24.15 -8.03 -20.37
N VAL A 112 24.20 -8.10 -19.05
CA VAL A 112 23.57 -9.13 -18.24
C VAL A 112 22.78 -8.49 -17.11
N ILE A 113 21.47 -8.73 -17.10
CA ILE A 113 20.59 -8.40 -16.00
C ILE A 113 20.23 -9.69 -15.29
N SER A 114 20.46 -9.73 -13.98
CA SER A 114 20.15 -10.89 -13.16
C SER A 114 19.57 -10.47 -11.83
N GLY A 115 19.03 -11.42 -11.08
CA GLY A 115 18.50 -11.15 -9.76
C GLY A 115 17.63 -12.28 -9.28
N THR A 116 16.88 -12.01 -8.23
CA THR A 116 16.00 -12.98 -7.60
C THR A 116 14.64 -12.36 -7.32
N VAL A 117 13.59 -13.13 -7.56
CA VAL A 117 12.21 -12.74 -7.26
C VAL A 117 11.73 -13.48 -6.02
N TYR A 118 11.22 -12.73 -5.05
CA TYR A 118 10.67 -13.28 -3.81
C TYR A 118 9.25 -12.80 -3.58
N ASP A 119 8.46 -13.64 -2.91
CA ASP A 119 7.13 -13.29 -2.42
C ASP A 119 7.27 -12.38 -1.20
N ALA A 120 6.74 -11.16 -1.26
CA ALA A 120 6.84 -10.17 -0.19
C ALA A 120 6.15 -10.62 1.10
N ARG A 121 5.11 -11.48 1.01
CA ARG A 121 4.33 -11.93 2.16
C ARG A 121 5.08 -12.98 2.98
N SER A 122 5.71 -13.94 2.31
CA SER A 122 6.35 -15.13 2.90
C SER A 122 7.87 -15.05 2.93
N GLY A 123 8.48 -14.19 2.10
CA GLY A 123 9.92 -14.14 1.87
C GLY A 123 10.45 -15.30 1.02
N ASN A 124 9.58 -16.18 0.54
CA ASN A 124 9.99 -17.35 -0.25
C ASN A 124 10.32 -16.93 -1.69
N PRO A 125 11.30 -17.59 -2.34
CA PRO A 125 11.57 -17.35 -3.74
C PRO A 125 10.39 -17.77 -4.63
N LEU A 126 10.11 -16.99 -5.67
CA LEU A 126 9.05 -17.25 -6.65
C LEU A 126 9.62 -17.85 -7.92
N CYS A 127 9.31 -19.12 -8.18
CA CYS A 127 9.74 -19.84 -9.37
C CYS A 127 8.75 -19.70 -10.55
N ASN A 128 9.25 -19.90 -11.77
CA ASN A 128 8.47 -19.86 -13.02
C ASN A 128 7.72 -18.53 -13.25
N MET A 129 8.25 -17.42 -12.74
CA MET A 129 7.81 -16.07 -13.07
C MET A 129 8.48 -15.63 -14.36
N THR A 130 7.76 -14.95 -15.25
CA THR A 130 8.34 -14.37 -16.45
C THR A 130 8.91 -12.99 -16.11
N ILE A 131 10.18 -12.78 -16.41
CA ILE A 131 10.88 -11.52 -16.24
C ILE A 131 11.09 -10.93 -17.62
N GLU A 132 10.66 -9.71 -17.82
CA GLU A 132 10.95 -8.91 -19.01
C GLU A 132 11.86 -7.76 -18.60
N VAL A 133 12.87 -7.49 -19.42
CA VAL A 133 13.84 -6.42 -19.21
C VAL A 133 13.65 -5.39 -20.32
N TRP A 134 13.58 -4.13 -19.91
CA TRP A 134 13.25 -3.00 -20.77
C TRP A 134 14.25 -1.87 -20.56
N ASP A 135 14.58 -1.15 -21.62
CA ASP A 135 15.27 0.14 -21.57
C ASP A 135 14.23 1.28 -21.50
N GLU A 136 14.44 2.25 -20.62
CA GLU A 136 13.55 3.40 -20.46
C GLU A 136 14.05 4.59 -21.29
N ASP A 137 13.49 4.74 -22.49
CA ASP A 137 13.78 5.83 -23.41
C ASP A 137 12.78 6.98 -23.30
N PHE A 138 13.20 8.17 -23.76
CA PHE A 138 12.33 9.35 -23.72
C PHE A 138 11.10 9.25 -24.66
N VAL A 139 11.15 8.39 -25.69
CA VAL A 139 10.11 8.30 -26.73
C VAL A 139 9.34 6.98 -26.68
N MET A 140 10.03 5.84 -26.55
CA MET A 140 9.39 4.53 -26.48
C MET A 140 10.36 3.50 -25.88
N ASP A 141 9.97 2.82 -24.80
CA ASP A 141 10.82 1.83 -24.13
C ASP A 141 11.15 0.63 -25.03
N ASP A 142 12.43 0.25 -25.09
CA ASP A 142 12.92 -0.86 -25.90
C ASP A 142 12.94 -2.18 -25.09
N PHE A 143 12.38 -3.24 -25.67
CA PHE A 143 12.41 -4.58 -25.07
C PHE A 143 13.76 -5.25 -25.28
N LEU A 144 14.48 -5.52 -24.20
CA LEU A 144 15.84 -6.06 -24.23
C LEU A 144 15.89 -7.59 -24.11
N GLY A 145 14.85 -8.21 -23.54
CA GLY A 145 14.77 -9.66 -23.45
C GLY A 145 13.89 -10.16 -22.32
N SER A 146 13.74 -11.49 -22.25
CA SER A 146 12.98 -12.13 -21.18
C SER A 146 13.59 -13.44 -20.70
N ALA A 147 13.32 -13.80 -19.45
CA ALA A 147 13.70 -15.07 -18.84
C ALA A 147 12.62 -15.56 -17.88
N LYS A 148 12.72 -16.81 -17.45
CA LYS A 148 11.91 -17.34 -16.37
C LYS A 148 12.75 -17.51 -15.11
N THR A 149 12.15 -17.24 -13.95
CA THR A 149 12.80 -17.54 -12.68
C THR A 149 12.89 -19.05 -12.44
N ASP A 150 14.02 -19.50 -11.89
CA ASP A 150 14.23 -20.88 -11.49
C ASP A 150 13.59 -21.22 -10.13
N ARG A 151 13.86 -22.42 -9.59
CA ARG A 151 13.31 -22.87 -8.29
C ARG A 151 13.77 -22.02 -7.10
N SER A 152 14.92 -21.37 -7.21
CA SER A 152 15.44 -20.41 -6.23
C SER A 152 14.97 -18.98 -6.50
N GLY A 153 14.10 -18.78 -7.49
CA GLY A 153 13.61 -17.45 -7.87
C GLY A 153 14.62 -16.65 -8.71
N HIS A 154 15.76 -17.25 -9.07
CA HIS A 154 16.81 -16.55 -9.82
C HIS A 154 16.47 -16.45 -11.30
N TYR A 155 16.83 -15.33 -11.92
CA TYR A 155 16.74 -15.12 -13.36
C TYR A 155 18.03 -14.49 -13.90
N ARG A 156 18.25 -14.67 -15.21
CA ARG A 156 19.32 -14.04 -15.98
C ARG A 156 18.81 -13.75 -17.39
N VAL A 157 18.89 -12.49 -17.80
CA VAL A 157 18.61 -12.01 -19.17
C VAL A 157 19.90 -11.41 -19.70
N SER A 158 20.21 -11.72 -20.96
CA SER A 158 21.41 -11.25 -21.62
C SER A 158 21.07 -10.67 -22.97
N PHE A 159 21.65 -9.51 -23.29
CA PHE A 159 21.36 -8.73 -24.49
C PHE A 159 22.62 -7.98 -24.96
N VAL A 160 22.61 -7.50 -26.19
CA VAL A 160 23.76 -6.83 -26.82
C VAL A 160 23.46 -5.36 -27.09
N ARG A 161 24.51 -4.55 -27.24
CA ARG A 161 24.41 -3.09 -27.40
C ARG A 161 23.51 -2.61 -28.53
N ASP A 162 23.45 -3.38 -29.61
CA ASP A 162 22.69 -3.00 -30.80
C ASP A 162 21.16 -3.10 -30.56
N GLU A 163 20.71 -3.66 -29.43
CA GLU A 163 19.29 -3.80 -29.04
C GLU A 163 18.75 -2.57 -28.27
N PHE A 164 19.58 -1.58 -27.93
CA PHE A 164 19.17 -0.38 -27.16
C PHE A 164 19.80 0.93 -27.65
N CYS A 165 20.33 0.97 -28.87
CA CYS A 165 21.16 2.09 -29.32
C CYS A 165 20.34 3.32 -29.74
N GLY A 166 19.98 4.17 -28.76
CA GLY A 166 19.64 5.57 -28.98
C GLY A 166 20.84 6.39 -29.49
N VAL A 167 20.59 7.55 -30.12
CA VAL A 167 21.61 8.36 -30.82
C VAL A 167 22.70 8.93 -29.87
N LEU A 168 22.54 8.83 -28.55
CA LEU A 168 23.43 9.48 -27.57
C LEU A 168 23.85 8.63 -26.35
N ASP A 169 23.23 7.47 -26.08
CA ASP A 169 23.49 6.74 -24.84
C ASP A 169 24.49 5.57 -25.00
N ILE A 170 25.43 5.50 -24.06
CA ILE A 170 26.51 4.49 -24.05
C ILE A 170 26.07 3.24 -23.27
N ASN A 171 25.18 3.40 -22.29
CA ASN A 171 24.67 2.35 -21.42
C ASN A 171 23.14 2.50 -21.30
N PRO A 172 22.39 1.39 -21.16
CA PRO A 172 20.93 1.43 -21.09
C PRO A 172 20.43 1.78 -19.68
N ASP A 173 19.26 2.40 -19.63
CA ASP A 173 18.48 2.75 -18.47
C ASP A 173 17.45 1.64 -18.15
N VAL A 174 17.88 0.60 -17.46
CA VAL A 174 17.13 -0.65 -17.39
C VAL A 174 16.12 -0.72 -16.24
N TYR A 175 14.94 -1.27 -16.51
CA TYR A 175 13.99 -1.77 -15.50
C TYR A 175 13.49 -3.18 -15.83
N ILE A 176 12.87 -3.84 -14.86
CA ILE A 176 12.25 -5.16 -15.06
C ILE A 176 10.76 -5.15 -14.80
N ILE A 177 10.05 -6.01 -15.53
CA ILE A 177 8.65 -6.37 -15.28
C ILE A 177 8.59 -7.83 -14.87
N VAL A 178 7.97 -8.12 -13.73
CA VAL A 178 7.72 -9.48 -13.26
C VAL A 178 6.27 -9.84 -13.56
N LYS A 179 6.06 -10.97 -14.25
CA LYS A 179 4.75 -11.49 -14.62
C LYS A 179 4.53 -12.90 -14.06
N ASN A 180 3.28 -13.22 -13.72
CA ASN A 180 2.89 -14.59 -13.39
C ASN A 180 2.83 -15.49 -14.64
N GLN A 181 2.50 -16.77 -14.44
CA GLN A 181 2.40 -17.76 -15.52
C GLN A 181 1.30 -17.45 -16.55
N ASN A 182 0.32 -16.62 -16.19
CA ASN A 182 -0.77 -16.18 -17.07
C ASN A 182 -0.43 -14.87 -17.82
N GLY A 183 0.78 -14.32 -17.63
CA GLY A 183 1.21 -13.06 -18.23
C GLY A 183 0.72 -11.80 -17.49
N THR A 184 0.08 -11.92 -16.33
CA THR A 184 -0.32 -10.77 -15.51
C THR A 184 0.92 -10.14 -14.90
N VAL A 185 1.08 -8.82 -15.04
CA VAL A 185 2.14 -8.05 -14.38
C VAL A 185 1.89 -8.02 -12.87
N LEU A 186 2.88 -8.47 -12.10
CA LEU A 186 2.87 -8.45 -10.63
C LEU A 186 3.76 -7.34 -10.05
N HIS A 187 4.80 -6.94 -10.78
CA HIS A 187 5.76 -5.93 -10.31
C HIS A 187 6.46 -5.23 -11.48
N ARG A 188 6.75 -3.93 -11.34
CA ARG A 188 7.70 -3.16 -12.17
C ARG A 188 8.74 -2.54 -11.23
N SER A 189 10.03 -2.77 -11.49
CA SER A 189 11.09 -2.13 -10.69
C SER A 189 11.24 -0.65 -11.02
N SER A 190 11.92 0.10 -10.15
CA SER A 190 12.47 1.40 -10.54
C SER A 190 13.54 1.24 -11.62
N THR A 191 13.64 2.21 -12.52
CA THR A 191 14.69 2.28 -13.54
C THR A 191 16.06 2.51 -12.91
N ARG A 192 17.06 1.77 -13.38
CA ARG A 192 18.46 2.01 -13.05
C ARG A 192 19.13 2.72 -14.22
N LYS A 193 19.62 3.93 -13.97
CA LYS A 193 20.25 4.74 -15.01
C LYS A 193 21.67 4.27 -15.32
N GLU A 194 22.07 4.37 -16.58
CA GLU A 194 23.43 4.08 -17.09
C GLU A 194 24.00 2.73 -16.62
N THR A 195 23.23 1.64 -16.79
CA THR A 195 23.58 0.35 -16.21
C THR A 195 24.91 -0.22 -16.71
N ALA A 196 25.70 -0.74 -15.78
CA ALA A 196 26.92 -1.48 -16.11
C ALA A 196 26.58 -2.78 -16.87
N ARG A 197 27.59 -3.34 -17.56
CA ARG A 197 27.48 -4.61 -18.29
C ARG A 197 26.91 -5.77 -17.47
N ILE A 198 27.08 -5.76 -16.15
CA ILE A 198 26.43 -6.72 -15.25
C ILE A 198 25.68 -5.93 -14.19
N THR A 199 24.36 -6.09 -14.16
CA THR A 199 23.50 -5.41 -13.18
C THR A 199 22.59 -6.42 -12.48
N ILE A 200 22.49 -6.29 -11.15
CA ILE A 200 21.64 -7.14 -10.31
C ILE A 200 20.41 -6.36 -9.87
N ILE A 201 19.21 -6.83 -10.23
CA ILE A 201 17.91 -6.26 -9.85
C ILE A 201 17.07 -7.34 -9.18
N ASP A 202 17.05 -7.37 -7.84
CA ASP A 202 16.10 -8.22 -7.10
C ASP A 202 14.71 -7.57 -7.08
N ALA A 203 13.66 -8.41 -7.08
CA ALA A 203 12.28 -7.97 -6.99
C ALA A 203 11.54 -8.66 -5.85
N GLN A 204 10.74 -7.89 -5.13
CA GLN A 204 9.74 -8.41 -4.22
C GLN A 204 8.38 -8.26 -4.89
N VAL A 205 7.73 -9.40 -5.07
CA VAL A 205 6.42 -9.54 -5.69
C VAL A 205 5.43 -9.86 -4.59
N GLY A 206 4.34 -9.12 -4.56
CA GLY A 206 3.44 -9.07 -3.41
C GLY A 206 3.33 -7.62 -2.97
N GLY A 207 2.08 -7.23 -2.68
CA GLY A 207 1.68 -5.84 -2.51
C GLY A 207 2.58 -4.96 -1.62
N ILE A 208 2.47 -3.65 -1.82
CA ILE A 208 3.11 -2.67 -0.95
C ILE A 208 2.50 -2.73 0.45
N GLU A 209 3.35 -2.72 1.46
CA GLU A 209 2.94 -2.63 2.86
C GLU A 209 2.54 -1.19 3.18
N LEU A 210 1.26 -0.99 3.45
CA LEU A 210 0.66 0.31 3.72
C LEU A 210 0.38 0.44 5.21
N ALA A 211 0.91 1.50 5.81
CA ALA A 211 0.66 1.84 7.19
C ALA A 211 0.18 3.29 7.32
N GLY A 212 -0.70 3.55 8.28
CA GLY A 212 -1.11 4.91 8.61
C GLY A 212 -1.69 5.01 10.01
N MET A 213 -1.71 6.22 10.56
CA MET A 213 -2.42 6.50 11.80
C MET A 213 -3.78 7.07 11.45
N VAL A 214 -4.83 6.51 12.05
CA VAL A 214 -6.18 7.08 12.01
C VAL A 214 -6.45 7.71 13.37
N SER A 215 -7.03 8.89 13.35
CA SER A 215 -7.48 9.62 14.54
C SER A 215 -8.94 9.99 14.35
N ASP A 216 -9.74 9.73 15.35
CA ASP A 216 -11.17 10.02 15.35
C ASP A 216 -11.60 10.37 16.77
N GLY A 217 -11.61 11.68 17.07
CA GLY A 217 -11.65 12.19 18.43
C GLY A 217 -10.52 11.61 19.28
N PHE A 218 -10.87 10.88 20.34
CA PHE A 218 -9.92 10.19 21.22
C PHE A 218 -9.62 8.75 20.77
N TYR A 219 -10.30 8.23 19.74
CA TYR A 219 -9.87 6.97 19.12
C TYR A 219 -8.64 7.23 18.27
N ARG A 220 -7.65 6.34 18.38
CA ARG A 220 -6.45 6.42 17.55
C ARG A 220 -5.84 5.04 17.40
N TRP A 221 -5.67 4.59 16.17
CA TRP A 221 -5.12 3.29 15.87
C TRP A 221 -4.26 3.31 14.61
N ARG A 222 -3.44 2.27 14.46
CA ARG A 222 -2.59 2.08 13.30
C ARG A 222 -3.28 1.15 12.30
N THR A 223 -3.38 1.59 11.06
CA THR A 223 -3.77 0.77 9.91
C THR A 223 -2.53 0.08 9.37
N LEU A 224 -2.64 -1.18 8.99
CA LEU A 224 -1.56 -1.94 8.40
C LEU A 224 -2.15 -3.03 7.48
N TYR A 225 -1.85 -2.95 6.19
CA TYR A 225 -2.33 -3.92 5.20
C TYR A 225 -1.37 -3.94 4.00
N SER A 226 -1.46 -4.97 3.17
CA SER A 226 -0.71 -5.07 1.92
C SER A 226 -1.65 -4.79 0.74
N GLN A 227 -1.18 -4.07 -0.27
CA GLN A 227 -1.97 -3.79 -1.47
C GLN A 227 -1.18 -4.09 -2.75
N GLU A 228 -1.73 -4.95 -3.60
CA GLU A 228 -1.19 -5.35 -4.90
C GLU A 228 -2.19 -4.95 -5.99
N GLY A 229 -1.96 -3.80 -6.62
CA GLY A 229 -2.95 -3.19 -7.50
C GLY A 229 -4.28 -3.00 -6.78
N THR A 230 -5.35 -3.60 -7.29
CA THR A 230 -6.69 -3.54 -6.66
C THR A 230 -6.94 -4.62 -5.61
N HIS A 231 -5.96 -5.47 -5.31
CA HIS A 231 -6.11 -6.51 -4.31
C HIS A 231 -5.51 -6.05 -2.98
N VAL A 232 -6.35 -5.93 -1.96
CA VAL A 232 -5.97 -5.55 -0.60
C VAL A 232 -5.98 -6.80 0.28
N SER A 233 -4.93 -7.03 1.05
CA SER A 233 -4.83 -8.18 1.94
C SER A 233 -4.42 -7.76 3.35
N VAL A 234 -5.03 -8.39 4.36
CA VAL A 234 -4.68 -8.18 5.76
C VAL A 234 -4.29 -9.51 6.39
N ARG A 235 -3.07 -9.55 6.95
CA ARG A 235 -2.51 -10.69 7.67
C ARG A 235 -2.91 -10.63 9.13
N ILE A 236 -3.71 -11.59 9.57
CA ILE A 236 -4.23 -11.64 10.93
C ILE A 236 -3.74 -12.92 11.61
N ARG A 237 -3.15 -12.76 12.80
CA ARG A 237 -2.85 -13.88 13.70
C ARG A 237 -3.94 -13.97 14.75
N LEU A 238 -4.62 -15.11 14.82
CA LEU A 238 -5.57 -15.40 15.88
C LEU A 238 -4.84 -16.04 17.08
N VAL A 239 -5.15 -15.54 18.28
CA VAL A 239 -4.68 -16.07 19.56
C VAL A 239 -5.91 -16.44 20.38
N PRO A 240 -6.37 -17.70 20.33
CA PRO A 240 -7.53 -18.15 21.09
C PRO A 240 -7.24 -18.16 22.61
N ASP A 241 -8.29 -17.96 23.40
CA ASP A 241 -8.32 -18.31 24.82
C ASP A 241 -8.28 -19.84 25.00
N ASP A 242 -7.84 -20.29 26.18
CA ASP A 242 -7.55 -21.70 26.46
C ASP A 242 -8.78 -22.64 26.32
N ASP A 243 -9.99 -22.09 26.36
CA ASP A 243 -11.27 -22.82 26.24
C ASP A 243 -11.77 -22.96 24.80
N ILE A 244 -11.04 -22.45 23.81
CA ILE A 244 -11.37 -22.57 22.38
C ILE A 244 -10.52 -23.65 21.75
N THR A 245 -11.19 -24.67 21.20
CA THR A 245 -10.50 -25.79 20.53
C THR A 245 -9.94 -25.38 19.16
N ASN A 246 -8.95 -26.12 18.66
CA ASN A 246 -8.43 -25.90 17.30
C ASN A 246 -9.50 -26.10 16.22
N ASP A 247 -10.38 -27.09 16.38
CA ASP A 247 -11.46 -27.36 15.43
C ASP A 247 -12.46 -26.20 15.38
N GLU A 248 -12.82 -25.66 16.55
CA GLU A 248 -13.64 -24.46 16.64
C GLU A 248 -12.96 -23.27 15.96
N LEU A 249 -11.66 -23.06 16.18
CA LEU A 249 -10.91 -21.97 15.55
C LEU A 249 -10.83 -22.12 14.02
N VAL A 250 -10.75 -23.34 13.49
CA VAL A 250 -10.79 -23.60 12.03
C VAL A 250 -12.13 -23.19 11.45
N LEU A 251 -13.25 -23.55 12.11
CA LEU A 251 -14.58 -23.15 11.67
C LEU A 251 -14.77 -21.63 11.71
N LEU A 252 -14.28 -20.97 12.76
CA LEU A 252 -14.32 -19.51 12.88
C LEU A 252 -13.49 -18.81 11.79
N ARG A 253 -12.29 -19.33 11.48
CA ARG A 253 -11.44 -18.81 10.39
C ARG A 253 -12.14 -18.83 9.05
N GLU A 254 -12.84 -19.91 8.72
CA GLU A 254 -13.61 -20.01 7.47
C GLU A 254 -14.79 -19.05 7.45
N LYS A 255 -15.63 -19.08 8.50
CA LYS A 255 -16.80 -18.20 8.65
C LYS A 255 -16.40 -16.73 8.50
N TRP A 256 -15.43 -16.28 9.28
CA TRP A 256 -15.02 -14.87 9.31
C TRP A 256 -14.30 -14.43 8.05
N LYS A 257 -13.43 -15.28 7.48
CA LYS A 257 -12.77 -14.98 6.21
C LYS A 257 -13.82 -14.76 5.12
N LYS A 258 -14.74 -15.71 4.96
CA LYS A 258 -15.82 -15.62 3.98
C LYS A 258 -16.66 -14.36 4.19
N GLY A 259 -17.11 -14.10 5.42
CA GLY A 259 -17.92 -12.92 5.74
C GLY A 259 -17.24 -11.61 5.39
N VAL A 260 -15.97 -11.44 5.77
CA VAL A 260 -15.18 -10.25 5.43
C VAL A 260 -15.05 -10.10 3.92
N GLU A 261 -14.66 -11.16 3.22
CA GLU A 261 -14.37 -11.10 1.80
C GLU A 261 -15.63 -10.84 0.97
N GLU A 262 -16.77 -11.43 1.32
CA GLU A 262 -18.06 -11.20 0.66
C GLU A 262 -18.60 -9.78 0.90
N ILE A 263 -18.40 -9.22 2.10
CA ILE A 263 -18.90 -7.88 2.44
C ILE A 263 -18.03 -6.77 1.84
N TRP A 264 -16.70 -6.97 1.75
CA TRP A 264 -15.76 -5.94 1.31
C TRP A 264 -15.42 -6.00 -0.18
N SER A 265 -15.26 -7.21 -0.75
CA SER A 265 -14.81 -7.35 -2.14
C SER A 265 -15.86 -6.86 -3.13
N GLY A 266 -15.42 -6.16 -4.17
CA GLY A 266 -16.29 -5.62 -5.20
C GLY A 266 -17.06 -4.36 -4.79
N ARG A 267 -17.01 -3.95 -3.52
CA ARG A 267 -17.72 -2.77 -3.00
C ARG A 267 -17.09 -1.44 -3.44
N PHE A 268 -15.80 -1.45 -3.74
CA PHE A 268 -15.04 -0.26 -4.16
C PHE A 268 -14.52 -0.42 -5.58
N VAL A 269 -14.43 0.71 -6.29
CA VAL A 269 -13.92 0.78 -7.65
C VAL A 269 -12.87 1.88 -7.77
N CYS A 270 -11.80 1.58 -8.48
CA CYS A 270 -10.81 2.54 -8.94
C CYS A 270 -11.02 2.84 -10.42
N CYS A 271 -10.82 4.10 -10.80
CA CYS A 271 -10.96 4.64 -12.15
C CYS A 271 -9.64 5.28 -12.57
N SER A 272 -9.26 5.13 -13.83
CA SER A 272 -8.06 5.79 -14.37
C SER A 272 -8.17 7.31 -14.33
N GLU A 273 -7.04 8.01 -14.26
CA GLU A 273 -7.01 9.49 -14.25
C GLU A 273 -7.68 10.12 -15.48
N SER A 274 -7.70 9.40 -16.62
CA SER A 274 -8.40 9.81 -17.84
C SER A 274 -9.91 9.98 -17.66
N ASP A 275 -10.49 9.35 -16.64
CA ASP A 275 -11.95 9.25 -16.42
C ASP A 275 -12.39 10.12 -15.21
N ALA A 276 -11.49 10.94 -14.67
CA ALA A 276 -11.67 11.65 -13.39
C ALA A 276 -12.71 12.80 -13.41
N SER A 277 -13.31 13.13 -14.56
CA SER A 277 -14.25 14.25 -14.66
C SER A 277 -15.65 13.96 -14.09
N ALA A 278 -16.07 12.69 -13.99
CA ALA A 278 -17.33 12.32 -13.33
C ALA A 278 -17.35 10.85 -12.87
N PRO A 279 -17.81 10.55 -11.63
CA PRO A 279 -18.02 9.18 -11.11
C PRO A 279 -18.85 8.25 -12.00
N SER A 280 -19.76 8.81 -12.80
CA SER A 280 -20.62 8.06 -13.73
C SER A 280 -19.91 7.59 -14.99
N ASP A 281 -18.76 8.16 -15.32
CA ASP A 281 -18.10 8.03 -16.62
C ASP A 281 -16.86 7.15 -16.56
N CYS A 282 -16.70 6.37 -15.49
CA CYS A 282 -15.63 5.39 -15.35
C CYS A 282 -15.80 4.32 -16.43
N SER A 283 -15.06 4.47 -17.53
CA SER A 283 -15.17 3.62 -18.72
C SER A 283 -14.62 2.22 -18.46
N ARG A 284 -13.70 2.09 -17.49
CA ARG A 284 -13.05 0.85 -17.09
C ARG A 284 -12.89 0.77 -15.57
N PRO A 285 -13.97 0.51 -14.82
CA PRO A 285 -13.90 0.40 -13.37
C PRO A 285 -13.11 -0.85 -12.97
N THR A 286 -12.04 -0.66 -12.18
CA THR A 286 -11.29 -1.77 -11.60
C THR A 286 -11.77 -1.98 -10.16
N ARG A 287 -12.45 -3.10 -9.91
CA ARG A 287 -12.98 -3.40 -8.56
C ARG A 287 -11.86 -3.78 -7.61
N LEU A 288 -11.92 -3.24 -6.39
CA LEU A 288 -11.08 -3.69 -5.30
C LEU A 288 -11.56 -5.06 -4.81
N THR A 289 -10.60 -5.92 -4.47
CA THR A 289 -10.84 -7.19 -3.78
C THR A 289 -10.12 -7.16 -2.45
N PHE A 290 -10.69 -7.81 -1.45
CA PHE A 290 -10.13 -7.89 -0.11
C PHE A 290 -9.90 -9.35 0.26
N GLU A 291 -8.78 -9.63 0.92
CA GLU A 291 -8.43 -10.96 1.39
C GLU A 291 -8.02 -10.93 2.87
N VAL A 292 -8.53 -11.90 3.63
CA VAL A 292 -8.03 -12.19 4.98
C VAL A 292 -7.01 -13.33 4.92
N CYS A 293 -5.78 -13.04 5.33
CA CYS A 293 -4.70 -14.00 5.43
C CYS A 293 -4.48 -14.42 6.88
N TRP A 294 -4.88 -15.63 7.27
CA TRP A 294 -4.54 -16.18 8.58
C TRP A 294 -3.06 -16.57 8.63
N VAL A 295 -2.27 -15.96 9.53
CA VAL A 295 -0.82 -16.20 9.63
C VAL A 295 -0.35 -16.40 11.06
N ASP A 296 0.73 -17.17 11.25
CA ASP A 296 1.38 -17.33 12.56
C ASP A 296 2.57 -16.38 12.74
N LYS A 297 3.18 -15.94 11.63
CA LYS A 297 4.36 -15.06 11.59
C LYS A 297 4.07 -13.83 10.73
N ASN A 298 4.76 -12.74 11.04
CA ASN A 298 4.61 -11.44 10.37
C ASN A 298 3.15 -10.96 10.20
N PRO A 299 2.28 -11.06 11.23
CA PRO A 299 0.93 -10.54 11.11
C PRO A 299 0.93 -9.01 11.03
N HIS A 300 -0.02 -8.45 10.28
CA HIS A 300 -0.39 -7.05 10.40
C HIS A 300 -1.09 -6.81 11.75
N TYR A 301 -1.97 -7.74 12.15
CA TYR A 301 -2.71 -7.70 13.40
C TYR A 301 -2.64 -9.01 14.16
N THR A 302 -2.44 -8.92 15.48
CA THR A 302 -2.61 -10.06 16.39
C THR A 302 -3.90 -9.85 17.17
N LEU A 303 -4.84 -10.76 16.98
CA LEU A 303 -6.18 -10.68 17.51
C LEU A 303 -6.42 -11.77 18.54
N ARG A 304 -6.97 -11.40 19.70
CA ARG A 304 -7.40 -12.38 20.70
C ARG A 304 -8.80 -12.87 20.37
N VAL A 305 -9.02 -14.19 20.47
CA VAL A 305 -10.35 -14.79 20.34
C VAL A 305 -10.77 -15.32 21.70
N ARG A 306 -12.00 -15.03 22.14
CA ARG A 306 -12.58 -15.54 23.39
C ARG A 306 -13.93 -16.21 23.14
N LYS A 307 -14.42 -16.99 24.10
CA LYS A 307 -15.79 -17.50 24.05
C LYS A 307 -16.81 -16.37 24.14
N GLY A 308 -17.78 -16.35 23.22
CA GLY A 308 -18.88 -15.40 23.14
C GLY A 308 -20.17 -15.88 23.84
N PRO A 309 -21.23 -15.06 23.88
CA PRO A 309 -21.29 -13.71 23.30
C PRO A 309 -20.69 -12.64 24.21
N ALA A 310 -19.97 -11.67 23.64
CA ALA A 310 -19.42 -10.52 24.37
C ALA A 310 -19.15 -9.31 23.43
N VAL A 311 -18.61 -8.22 23.98
CA VAL A 311 -18.35 -6.98 23.18
C VAL A 311 -17.00 -7.04 22.47
N SER A 312 -17.02 -7.27 21.16
CA SER A 312 -15.85 -7.31 20.29
C SER A 312 -15.33 -5.93 19.88
N ASN A 313 -14.09 -5.88 19.38
CA ASN A 313 -13.45 -4.70 18.78
C ASN A 313 -12.38 -5.14 17.78
N MET A 314 -11.65 -4.18 17.21
CA MET A 314 -10.61 -4.43 16.20
C MET A 314 -9.53 -5.47 16.59
N LEU A 315 -9.22 -5.69 17.88
CA LEU A 315 -8.19 -6.66 18.32
C LEU A 315 -8.72 -7.76 19.26
N LEU A 316 -10.04 -7.84 19.45
CA LEU A 316 -10.68 -8.83 20.31
C LEU A 316 -12.01 -9.24 19.67
N TRP A 317 -12.07 -10.47 19.17
CA TRP A 317 -13.31 -11.07 18.66
C TRP A 317 -13.78 -12.18 19.59
N ASP A 318 -15.03 -12.58 19.42
CA ASP A 318 -15.58 -13.72 20.13
C ASP A 318 -16.26 -14.74 19.22
N THR A 319 -16.42 -15.95 19.72
CA THR A 319 -16.90 -17.10 18.94
C THR A 319 -18.34 -16.95 18.42
N GLU A 320 -19.13 -16.03 18.97
CA GLU A 320 -20.51 -15.78 18.54
C GLU A 320 -20.62 -14.60 17.57
N ASP A 321 -19.54 -13.86 17.32
CA ASP A 321 -19.51 -12.79 16.33
C ASP A 321 -20.02 -13.27 14.96
N SER A 322 -20.96 -12.50 14.42
CA SER A 322 -21.47 -12.71 13.07
C SER A 322 -20.43 -12.30 12.03
N GLU A 323 -20.60 -12.78 10.79
CA GLU A 323 -19.82 -12.35 9.63
C GLU A 323 -19.83 -10.82 9.49
N ALA A 324 -20.99 -10.22 9.79
CA ALA A 324 -21.22 -8.78 9.79
C ALA A 324 -20.36 -8.03 10.81
N VAL A 325 -20.36 -8.50 12.07
CA VAL A 325 -19.57 -7.88 13.15
C VAL A 325 -18.08 -7.97 12.86
N VAL A 326 -17.60 -9.11 12.35
CA VAL A 326 -16.17 -9.25 12.00
C VAL A 326 -15.78 -8.39 10.80
N ALA A 327 -16.64 -8.31 9.77
CA ALA A 327 -16.40 -7.42 8.64
C ALA A 327 -16.37 -5.94 9.04
N HIS A 328 -17.19 -5.53 10.01
CA HIS A 328 -17.13 -4.19 10.61
C HIS A 328 -15.77 -3.92 11.25
N HIS A 329 -15.33 -4.79 12.16
CA HIS A 329 -14.04 -4.63 12.82
C HIS A 329 -12.85 -4.70 11.85
N PHE A 330 -12.96 -5.47 10.76
CA PHE A 330 -11.99 -5.48 9.67
C PHE A 330 -11.92 -4.14 8.94
N GLY A 331 -13.05 -3.45 8.76
CA GLY A 331 -13.09 -2.09 8.23
C GLY A 331 -12.19 -1.13 9.01
N HIS A 332 -12.17 -1.24 10.34
CA HIS A 332 -11.24 -0.45 11.15
C HIS A 332 -9.76 -0.76 10.88
N MET A 333 -9.40 -2.03 10.63
CA MET A 333 -8.03 -2.41 10.26
C MET A 333 -7.58 -1.72 8.96
N LEU A 334 -8.51 -1.53 8.03
CA LEU A 334 -8.30 -0.78 6.79
C LEU A 334 -8.24 0.74 7.00
N GLY A 335 -8.64 1.22 8.17
CA GLY A 335 -8.59 2.62 8.57
C GLY A 335 -9.90 3.35 8.60
N LEU A 336 -11.01 2.63 8.48
CA LEU A 336 -12.32 3.24 8.50
C LEU A 336 -12.66 3.72 9.91
N VAL A 337 -13.12 4.97 10.01
CA VAL A 337 -13.69 5.48 11.25
C VAL A 337 -15.05 4.84 11.48
N ASP A 338 -15.41 4.71 12.74
CA ASP A 338 -16.69 4.16 13.16
C ASP A 338 -17.84 5.10 12.77
N GLU A 339 -18.91 4.51 12.28
CA GLU A 339 -20.02 5.18 11.58
C GLU A 339 -21.11 5.73 12.52
N TYR A 340 -21.10 5.29 13.78
CA TYR A 340 -22.10 5.67 14.76
C TYR A 340 -21.71 6.94 15.54
N TYR A 341 -22.73 7.55 16.13
CA TYR A 341 -22.58 8.71 16.99
C TYR A 341 -21.67 8.35 18.16
N ASP A 342 -20.74 9.23 18.46
CA ASP A 342 -20.11 9.21 19.77
C ASP A 342 -20.11 10.66 20.27
N PRO A 343 -20.80 10.95 21.39
CA PRO A 343 -20.79 12.30 21.97
C PRO A 343 -19.37 12.79 22.28
N CYS A 344 -18.43 11.87 22.44
CA CYS A 344 -17.03 12.17 22.69
C CYS A 344 -16.23 12.40 21.38
N CYS A 345 -16.81 12.09 20.22
CA CYS A 345 -16.32 12.41 18.86
C CYS A 345 -17.39 13.19 18.07
N PRO A 346 -17.70 14.45 18.46
CA PRO A 346 -18.82 15.20 17.89
C PRO A 346 -18.66 15.54 16.40
N SER A 347 -17.47 15.36 15.83
CA SER A 347 -17.19 15.55 14.40
C SER A 347 -17.66 14.37 13.53
N ARG A 348 -18.12 13.26 14.12
CA ARG A 348 -18.67 12.14 13.35
C ARG A 348 -20.00 12.55 12.70
N VAL A 349 -20.06 12.38 11.38
CA VAL A 349 -21.31 12.51 10.63
C VAL A 349 -22.02 11.17 10.71
N LEU A 350 -23.22 11.17 11.27
CA LEU A 350 -24.04 9.98 11.41
C LEU A 350 -24.42 9.42 10.05
N VAL A 351 -24.20 8.13 9.85
CA VAL A 351 -24.93 7.36 8.84
C VAL A 351 -25.97 6.49 9.53
N SER A 352 -27.24 6.66 9.17
CA SER A 352 -28.37 6.08 9.90
C SER A 352 -28.88 4.76 9.30
N THR A 353 -28.06 4.07 8.51
CA THR A 353 -28.57 2.98 7.67
C THR A 353 -28.51 1.61 8.36
N GLY A 354 -27.83 1.51 9.52
CA GLY A 354 -27.78 0.27 10.30
C GLY A 354 -27.06 -0.88 9.60
N THR A 355 -26.27 -0.61 8.56
CA THR A 355 -25.43 -1.60 7.89
C THR A 355 -23.94 -1.27 8.06
N ILE A 356 -23.11 -2.31 7.97
CA ILE A 356 -21.66 -2.25 8.12
C ILE A 356 -21.09 -1.26 7.12
N MET A 357 -20.53 -0.16 7.63
CA MET A 357 -19.77 0.81 6.85
C MET A 357 -20.51 1.26 5.58
N ASP A 358 -21.79 1.62 5.72
CA ASP A 358 -22.61 2.00 4.59
C ASP A 358 -22.11 3.26 3.87
N ASP A 359 -22.64 3.45 2.66
CA ASP A 359 -22.21 4.28 1.55
C ASP A 359 -22.06 5.78 1.79
N GLY A 360 -22.12 6.26 3.05
CA GLY A 360 -21.95 7.66 3.42
C GLY A 360 -20.82 8.27 2.61
N THR A 361 -21.20 8.97 1.55
CA THR A 361 -20.37 9.00 0.33
C THR A 361 -19.03 9.66 0.57
N SER A 362 -18.92 10.50 1.61
CA SER A 362 -17.68 11.13 2.02
C SER A 362 -16.69 10.19 2.72
N ILE A 363 -17.14 9.28 3.60
CA ILE A 363 -16.25 8.32 4.30
C ILE A 363 -15.76 7.25 3.33
N VAL A 364 -16.71 6.65 2.60
CA VAL A 364 -16.42 5.62 1.59
C VAL A 364 -15.53 6.20 0.49
N ARG A 365 -15.79 7.42 -0.01
CA ARG A 365 -14.93 8.07 -1.01
C ARG A 365 -13.53 8.40 -0.49
N ARG A 366 -13.39 8.93 0.73
CA ARG A 366 -12.05 9.20 1.32
C ARG A 366 -11.18 7.95 1.36
N GLN A 367 -11.79 6.79 1.59
CA GLN A 367 -11.09 5.54 1.81
C GLN A 367 -10.86 4.79 0.51
N ALA A 368 -11.85 4.80 -0.38
CA ALA A 368 -11.67 4.41 -1.77
C ALA A 368 -10.48 5.19 -2.37
N ASN A 369 -10.45 6.53 -2.18
CA ASN A 369 -9.37 7.39 -2.66
C ASN A 369 -8.01 6.93 -2.16
N ARG A 370 -7.92 6.57 -0.88
CA ARG A 370 -6.68 6.03 -0.30
C ARG A 370 -6.23 4.76 -1.00
N PHE A 371 -7.11 3.80 -1.25
CA PHE A 371 -6.75 2.57 -1.97
C PHE A 371 -6.36 2.87 -3.43
N CYS A 372 -7.12 3.69 -4.14
CA CYS A 372 -6.87 3.91 -5.56
C CYS A 372 -5.66 4.79 -5.85
N GLN A 373 -5.30 5.71 -4.94
CA GLN A 373 -4.04 6.47 -5.02
C GLN A 373 -2.83 5.54 -5.18
N PHE A 374 -2.84 4.37 -4.55
CA PHE A 374 -1.75 3.39 -4.67
C PHE A 374 -1.80 2.56 -5.95
N VAL A 375 -2.88 2.63 -6.71
CA VAL A 375 -3.03 1.99 -8.03
C VAL A 375 -2.69 2.98 -9.16
N ASN A 376 -2.17 4.18 -8.84
CA ASN A 376 -2.06 5.33 -9.77
C ASN A 376 -3.41 5.67 -10.42
N GLN A 377 -4.49 5.60 -9.64
CA GLN A 377 -5.87 5.77 -10.10
C GLN A 377 -6.66 6.66 -9.13
N HIS A 378 -7.72 7.30 -9.63
CA HIS A 378 -8.68 8.02 -8.79
C HIS A 378 -9.76 7.06 -8.32
N ALA A 379 -10.28 7.21 -7.11
CA ALA A 379 -11.34 6.32 -6.64
C ALA A 379 -12.74 6.84 -6.90
N VAL A 380 -13.64 5.91 -7.14
CA VAL A 380 -15.07 6.17 -7.18
C VAL A 380 -15.76 5.16 -6.29
N ALA A 381 -16.44 5.64 -5.25
CA ALA A 381 -17.36 4.81 -4.49
C ALA A 381 -18.50 4.37 -5.42
N VAL A 382 -18.77 3.06 -5.50
CA VAL A 382 -19.93 2.56 -6.25
C VAL A 382 -21.17 2.92 -5.44
N PRO A 383 -22.10 3.74 -5.97
CA PRO A 383 -23.31 4.07 -5.23
C PRO A 383 -24.21 2.84 -5.15
N HIS A 384 -24.65 2.49 -3.95
CA HIS A 384 -25.94 1.83 -3.79
C HIS A 384 -26.98 2.93 -3.53
N LEU A 385 -27.52 3.54 -4.61
CA LEU A 385 -28.65 4.49 -4.57
C LEU A 385 -28.50 5.69 -3.59
N GLY A 386 -27.74 6.70 -4.02
CA GLY A 386 -28.07 8.13 -3.83
C GLY A 386 -27.65 8.83 -2.53
N LEU A 387 -26.70 9.78 -2.64
CA LEU A 387 -26.72 11.21 -2.22
C LEU A 387 -25.29 11.75 -1.95
N SER A 388 -25.02 13.02 -2.32
CA SER A 388 -23.69 13.65 -2.31
C SER A 388 -23.47 14.67 -1.17
N GLY A 389 -22.23 14.84 -0.73
CA GLY A 389 -21.78 15.94 0.13
C GLY A 389 -20.24 16.07 0.22
N ASP A 390 -19.74 17.32 0.18
CA ASP A 390 -18.33 17.72 0.02
C ASP A 390 -17.51 17.80 1.33
N LEU A 391 -16.18 17.84 1.19
CA LEU A 391 -15.16 17.73 2.25
C LEU A 391 -14.43 19.07 2.54
N ILE A 392 -14.10 19.32 3.81
CA ILE A 392 -13.26 20.44 4.30
C ILE A 392 -11.95 19.87 4.91
N PRO A 393 -10.76 20.46 4.65
CA PRO A 393 -9.50 20.03 5.27
C PRO A 393 -9.14 20.84 6.52
N ASP A 394 -8.69 20.16 7.59
CA ASP A 394 -8.17 20.77 8.81
C ASP A 394 -6.66 21.00 8.74
N THR A 395 -6.22 22.18 9.17
CA THR A 395 -4.79 22.57 9.30
C THR A 395 -4.44 22.72 10.78
N PRO A 396 -3.32 22.16 11.29
CA PRO A 396 -2.95 22.31 12.69
C PRO A 396 -2.21 23.64 12.95
N GLN A 397 -2.64 24.41 13.95
CA GLN A 397 -1.91 25.57 14.46
C GLN A 397 -0.96 25.18 15.61
N ALA A 398 0.25 25.77 15.57
CA ALA A 398 1.29 25.60 16.58
C ALA A 398 1.55 26.91 17.35
N GLY A 399 1.83 26.79 18.65
CA GLY A 399 2.62 27.74 19.43
C GLY A 399 1.85 28.74 20.31
N ALA A 400 1.54 28.35 21.55
CA ALA A 400 1.22 29.29 22.64
C ALA A 400 2.08 28.97 23.88
N SER A 401 2.44 30.03 24.62
CA SER A 401 3.24 29.98 25.88
C SER A 401 2.50 29.18 26.98
N PRO A 402 3.07 28.94 28.19
CA PRO A 402 2.43 28.09 29.21
C PRO A 402 1.21 28.79 29.82
N GLU A 403 0.13 28.81 29.04
CA GLU A 403 -1.22 29.17 29.41
C GLU A 403 -1.68 28.19 30.47
N GLN A 404 -2.27 28.71 31.56
CA GLN A 404 -2.85 27.87 32.59
C GLN A 404 -3.80 26.88 31.91
N THR A 405 -3.56 25.60 32.09
CA THR A 405 -4.40 24.59 31.44
C THR A 405 -5.84 24.75 31.94
N THR A 406 -6.83 24.53 31.07
CA THR A 406 -8.26 24.59 31.42
C THR A 406 -8.56 23.81 32.71
N ASN A 407 -7.88 22.69 32.92
CA ASN A 407 -7.99 21.83 34.09
C ASN A 407 -7.57 22.53 35.40
N GLU A 408 -6.53 23.35 35.38
CA GLU A 408 -6.09 24.12 36.56
C GLU A 408 -7.12 25.18 36.96
N VAL A 409 -7.77 25.79 35.98
CA VAL A 409 -8.86 26.75 36.22
C VAL A 409 -10.08 26.03 36.80
N ILE A 410 -10.50 24.91 36.21
CA ILE A 410 -11.60 24.08 36.73
C ILE A 410 -11.28 23.58 38.15
N SER A 411 -10.06 23.13 38.42
CA SER A 411 -9.65 22.67 39.75
C SER A 411 -9.73 23.78 40.80
N ARG A 412 -9.35 25.02 40.44
CA ARG A 412 -9.52 26.20 41.32
C ARG A 412 -10.98 26.55 41.54
N LEU A 413 -11.81 26.51 40.49
CA LEU A 413 -13.24 26.78 40.60
C LEU A 413 -13.93 25.74 41.51
N LEU A 414 -13.65 24.45 41.34
CA LEU A 414 -14.17 23.39 42.20
C LEU A 414 -13.77 23.57 43.68
N LYS A 415 -12.52 23.96 43.94
CA LYS A 415 -12.08 24.30 45.31
C LYS A 415 -12.82 25.53 45.87
N SER A 416 -13.04 26.55 45.04
CA SER A 416 -13.78 27.75 45.45
C SER A 416 -15.24 27.43 45.78
N ILE A 417 -15.86 26.56 44.98
CA ILE A 417 -17.23 26.07 45.21
C ILE A 417 -17.29 25.26 46.51
N ASN A 418 -16.38 24.29 46.70
CA ASN A 418 -16.28 23.50 47.94
C ASN A 418 -16.13 24.40 49.19
N ALA A 419 -15.35 25.48 49.08
CA ALA A 419 -15.18 26.46 50.16
C ALA A 419 -16.38 27.41 50.36
N GLY A 420 -17.47 27.26 49.59
CA GLY A 420 -18.65 28.13 49.65
C GLY A 420 -18.42 29.55 49.10
N LYS A 421 -17.28 29.80 48.44
CA LYS A 421 -16.89 31.13 47.94
C LYS A 421 -17.51 31.45 46.58
N THR A 422 -17.89 30.42 45.83
CA THR A 422 -18.48 30.55 44.49
C THR A 422 -19.65 29.58 44.38
N LYS A 423 -20.72 29.97 43.69
CA LYS A 423 -21.84 29.09 43.37
C LYS A 423 -21.69 28.55 41.95
N LEU A 424 -22.23 27.36 41.69
CA LEU A 424 -22.35 26.85 40.32
C LEU A 424 -23.27 27.77 39.50
N GLY A 425 -22.85 28.08 38.27
CA GLY A 425 -23.60 28.88 37.31
C GLY A 425 -24.65 28.07 36.55
N ARG A 426 -25.56 28.76 35.84
CA ARG A 426 -26.69 28.13 35.12
C ARG A 426 -26.27 27.14 34.01
N GLY A 427 -25.05 27.24 33.51
CA GLY A 427 -24.48 26.32 32.51
C GLY A 427 -23.58 25.23 33.09
N ASP A 428 -23.39 25.21 34.41
CA ASP A 428 -22.47 24.27 35.03
C ASP A 428 -23.12 22.88 35.15
N ARG A 429 -22.37 21.86 34.76
CA ARG A 429 -22.81 20.47 34.83
C ARG A 429 -21.66 19.49 34.91
N ILE A 430 -21.95 18.34 35.51
CA ILE A 430 -21.07 17.16 35.54
C ILE A 430 -21.74 16.10 34.69
N VAL A 431 -21.04 15.59 33.68
CA VAL A 431 -21.56 14.57 32.77
C VAL A 431 -20.66 13.36 32.87
N HIS A 432 -21.24 12.18 33.04
CA HIS A 432 -20.56 10.91 32.95
C HIS A 432 -21.31 10.05 31.96
N ARG A 433 -20.66 9.73 30.84
CA ARG A 433 -21.20 8.90 29.76
C ARG A 433 -20.37 7.65 29.63
N VAL A 434 -21.00 6.55 29.23
CA VAL A 434 -20.33 5.33 28.78
C VAL A 434 -21.00 4.96 27.48
N SER A 435 -20.28 5.10 26.37
CA SER A 435 -20.76 4.82 25.02
C SER A 435 -19.91 3.72 24.37
N GLY A 436 -20.48 3.06 23.37
CA GLY A 436 -19.87 1.97 22.62
C GLY A 436 -20.69 0.67 22.72
N GLY A 437 -20.20 -0.37 22.06
CA GLY A 437 -20.94 -1.63 21.90
C GLY A 437 -20.66 -2.24 20.53
N VAL A 438 -21.14 -3.47 20.32
CA VAL A 438 -21.03 -4.16 19.04
C VAL A 438 -22.16 -3.74 18.10
N LEU A 439 -21.99 -4.04 16.82
CA LEU A 439 -23.02 -3.86 15.80
C LEU A 439 -24.30 -4.62 16.22
N GLY A 440 -25.42 -3.90 16.31
CA GLY A 440 -26.72 -4.42 16.76
C GLY A 440 -27.06 -4.18 18.24
N ASP A 441 -26.07 -3.82 19.08
CA ASP A 441 -26.23 -3.61 20.53
C ASP A 441 -25.32 -2.47 21.03
N ARG A 442 -25.62 -1.24 20.59
CA ARG A 442 -24.87 -0.04 21.00
C ARG A 442 -25.69 0.78 21.99
N TYR A 443 -25.16 0.88 23.20
CA TYR A 443 -25.81 1.57 24.30
C TYR A 443 -24.96 2.75 24.76
N GLU A 444 -25.58 3.92 24.84
CA GLU A 444 -25.06 5.04 25.61
C GLU A 444 -25.74 5.02 26.99
N TRP A 445 -24.97 4.80 28.03
CA TRP A 445 -25.41 5.08 29.38
C TRP A 445 -24.91 6.45 29.80
N PHE A 446 -25.74 7.23 30.48
CA PHE A 446 -25.32 8.55 30.96
C PHE A 446 -25.86 8.89 32.35
N VAL A 447 -25.12 9.77 33.03
CA VAL A 447 -25.52 10.52 34.21
C VAL A 447 -25.11 11.97 34.00
N GLU A 448 -26.07 12.87 34.01
CA GLU A 448 -25.87 14.31 33.95
C GLU A 448 -26.37 14.94 35.24
N ILE A 449 -25.57 15.83 35.81
CA ILE A 449 -25.88 16.53 37.05
C ILE A 449 -25.75 18.02 36.78
N LEU A 450 -26.88 18.72 36.82
CA LEU A 450 -26.94 20.16 36.58
C LEU A 450 -26.65 20.95 37.87
N HIS A 451 -26.29 22.22 37.71
CA HIS A 451 -26.08 23.15 38.82
C HIS A 451 -27.27 23.24 39.81
N SER A 452 -28.49 22.96 39.35
CA SER A 452 -29.71 22.99 40.15
C SER A 452 -29.83 21.81 41.12
N GLY A 453 -28.96 20.81 41.02
CA GLY A 453 -29.09 19.54 41.74
C GLY A 453 -29.90 18.49 40.97
N LEU A 454 -30.49 18.83 39.82
CA LEU A 454 -31.16 17.85 38.96
C LEU A 454 -30.14 16.83 38.44
N VAL A 455 -30.37 15.56 38.76
CA VAL A 455 -29.62 14.40 38.29
C VAL A 455 -30.50 13.69 37.27
N SER A 456 -30.10 13.71 36.01
CA SER A 456 -30.69 12.88 34.96
C SER A 456 -29.79 11.68 34.73
N HIS A 457 -30.36 10.49 34.65
CA HIS A 457 -29.64 9.32 34.19
C HIS A 457 -30.47 8.55 33.18
N GLY A 458 -29.80 7.87 32.27
CA GLY A 458 -30.52 7.14 31.24
C GLY A 458 -29.66 6.13 30.51
N MET A 459 -30.33 5.37 29.67
CA MET A 459 -29.75 4.51 28.68
C MET A 459 -30.40 4.85 27.34
N ARG A 460 -29.57 5.02 26.32
CA ARG A 460 -29.99 5.20 24.95
C ARG A 460 -29.48 4.04 24.12
N ASP A 461 -30.39 3.29 23.53
CA ASP A 461 -30.08 2.35 22.45
C ASP A 461 -29.93 3.17 21.18
N GLU A 462 -28.70 3.36 20.73
CA GLU A 462 -28.39 4.24 19.61
C GLU A 462 -28.93 3.70 18.28
N ILE A 463 -29.07 2.37 18.17
CA ILE A 463 -29.50 1.70 16.95
C ILE A 463 -31.02 1.71 16.84
N ARG A 464 -31.71 1.41 17.94
CA ARG A 464 -33.18 1.41 17.98
C ARG A 464 -33.78 2.79 18.22
N GLY A 465 -32.95 3.77 18.56
CA GLY A 465 -33.38 5.12 18.94
C GLY A 465 -34.23 5.14 20.23
N ILE A 466 -34.16 4.08 21.04
CA ILE A 466 -34.90 3.97 22.29
C ILE A 466 -34.11 4.73 23.36
N GLU A 467 -34.73 5.72 23.98
CA GLU A 467 -34.13 6.47 25.08
C GLU A 467 -34.99 6.30 26.33
N GLU A 468 -34.38 5.72 27.37
CA GLU A 468 -34.96 5.66 28.71
C GLU A 468 -34.19 6.62 29.60
N SER A 469 -34.85 7.66 30.10
CA SER A 469 -34.25 8.60 31.05
C SER A 469 -35.15 8.80 32.27
N HIS A 470 -34.50 8.96 33.42
CA HIS A 470 -35.14 9.27 34.69
C HIS A 470 -34.39 10.43 35.34
N SER A 471 -35.11 11.26 36.09
CA SER A 471 -34.50 12.37 36.80
C SER A 471 -34.91 12.37 38.28
N THR A 472 -33.94 12.70 39.13
CA THR A 472 -34.15 13.00 40.55
C THR A 472 -33.48 14.33 40.91
N SER A 473 -33.80 14.91 42.05
CA SER A 473 -33.21 16.18 42.50
C SER A 473 -32.44 16.00 43.80
N LEU A 474 -31.18 16.43 43.79
CA LEU A 474 -30.36 16.53 45.01
C LEU A 474 -30.64 17.85 45.72
N ASP A 475 -30.88 17.78 47.02
CA ASP A 475 -30.86 18.97 47.86
C ASP A 475 -29.47 19.64 47.85
N SER A 476 -29.40 20.92 48.25
CA SER A 476 -28.15 21.69 48.20
C SER A 476 -27.02 21.06 49.04
N SER A 477 -27.33 20.41 50.17
CA SER A 477 -26.32 19.74 51.01
C SER A 477 -25.77 18.48 50.32
N SER A 478 -26.64 17.69 49.69
CA SER A 478 -26.29 16.52 48.90
C SER A 478 -25.44 16.89 47.68
N MET A 479 -25.81 17.95 46.98
CA MET A 479 -25.03 18.48 45.85
C MET A 479 -23.63 18.94 46.30
N MET A 480 -23.53 19.67 47.41
CA MET A 480 -22.23 20.07 47.97
C MET A 480 -21.36 18.88 48.39
N ARG A 481 -21.95 17.86 49.03
CA ARG A 481 -21.22 16.61 49.36
C ARG A 481 -20.68 15.93 48.10
N LEU A 482 -21.45 15.91 47.02
CA LEU A 482 -21.02 15.33 45.75
C LEU A 482 -19.85 16.11 45.15
N ILE A 483 -19.93 17.44 45.06
CA ILE A 483 -18.85 18.30 44.54
C ILE A 483 -17.57 18.09 45.35
N ASN A 484 -17.68 17.96 46.68
CA ASN A 484 -16.53 17.73 47.55
C ASN A 484 -15.89 16.37 47.28
N ARG A 485 -16.72 15.33 47.09
CA ARG A 485 -16.24 13.98 46.72
C ARG A 485 -15.57 13.98 45.35
N ILE A 486 -16.15 14.63 44.34
CA ILE A 486 -15.53 14.78 43.00
C ILE A 486 -14.20 15.50 43.12
N THR A 487 -14.14 16.61 43.84
CA THR A 487 -12.89 17.36 44.07
C THR A 487 -11.84 16.49 44.76
N ALA A 488 -12.25 15.67 45.73
CA ALA A 488 -11.38 14.76 46.46
C ALA A 488 -10.84 13.60 45.59
N THR A 489 -11.49 13.24 44.48
CA THR A 489 -10.94 12.26 43.53
C THR A 489 -9.66 12.72 42.87
N GLY A 490 -9.43 14.04 42.81
CA GLY A 490 -8.28 14.62 42.13
C GLY A 490 -8.36 14.62 40.60
N VAL A 491 -9.48 14.17 40.00
CA VAL A 491 -9.61 14.06 38.52
C VAL A 491 -9.31 15.37 37.79
N SER A 492 -9.73 16.52 38.34
CA SER A 492 -9.46 17.85 37.77
C SER A 492 -7.99 18.26 37.77
N LYS A 493 -7.12 17.54 38.51
CA LYS A 493 -5.67 17.76 38.50
C LYS A 493 -4.95 16.85 37.52
N THR A 494 -5.64 15.86 36.97
CA THR A 494 -5.07 14.97 35.96
C THR A 494 -5.20 15.62 34.59
N ARG A 495 -4.23 15.37 33.70
CA ARG A 495 -4.36 15.79 32.30
C ARG A 495 -5.56 15.07 31.66
N PRO A 496 -6.28 15.71 30.74
CA PRO A 496 -7.23 15.00 29.87
C PRO A 496 -6.51 13.82 29.22
N SER A 497 -7.25 12.75 29.00
CA SER A 497 -6.70 11.54 28.40
C SER A 497 -6.41 11.76 26.91
N ASP A 498 -5.14 11.77 26.53
CA ASP A 498 -4.70 11.70 25.12
C ASP A 498 -4.61 10.24 24.61
N HIS A 499 -5.36 9.33 25.24
CA HIS A 499 -5.26 7.92 24.96
C HIS A 499 -5.99 7.57 23.67
N GLY A 500 -5.25 7.03 22.71
CA GLY A 500 -5.79 6.41 21.51
C GLY A 500 -6.47 5.08 21.82
N TYR A 501 -7.77 5.09 22.05
CA TYR A 501 -8.54 3.85 22.16
C TYR A 501 -8.80 3.25 20.78
N LEU A 502 -8.99 1.94 20.73
CA LEU A 502 -9.44 1.27 19.50
C LEU A 502 -10.92 1.57 19.23
N PRO A 503 -11.36 1.64 17.96
CA PRO A 503 -12.79 1.76 17.64
C PRO A 503 -13.59 0.59 18.21
N ASP A 504 -14.90 0.81 18.39
CA ASP A 504 -15.87 -0.08 19.07
C ASP A 504 -15.54 -0.42 20.53
N SER A 505 -14.57 0.29 21.13
CA SER A 505 -14.34 0.18 22.56
C SER A 505 -15.51 0.75 23.35
N LEU A 506 -15.85 0.13 24.47
CA LEU A 506 -16.75 0.74 25.45
C LEU A 506 -15.95 1.82 26.19
N VAL A 507 -16.18 3.08 25.83
CA VAL A 507 -15.45 4.22 26.36
C VAL A 507 -16.34 5.01 27.31
N GLY A 508 -15.88 5.14 28.55
CA GLY A 508 -16.41 6.08 29.51
C GLY A 508 -15.79 7.45 29.31
N CYS A 509 -16.60 8.50 29.41
CA CYS A 509 -16.16 9.88 29.39
C CYS A 509 -16.75 10.62 30.60
N PHE A 510 -15.87 11.22 31.38
CA PHE A 510 -16.24 12.11 32.47
C PHE A 510 -15.96 13.54 32.01
N THR A 511 -16.99 14.38 31.95
CA THR A 511 -16.88 15.77 31.51
C THR A 511 -17.33 16.71 32.61
N LEU A 512 -16.52 17.73 32.87
CA LEU A 512 -16.86 18.85 33.74
C LEU A 512 -17.08 20.09 32.87
N HIS A 513 -18.27 20.68 32.96
CA HIS A 513 -18.56 22.02 32.45
C HIS A 513 -18.71 22.94 33.65
N ILE A 514 -17.72 23.79 33.93
CA ILE A 514 -17.72 24.66 35.12
C ILE A 514 -17.20 26.05 34.73
N GLY A 515 -18.00 27.09 34.95
CA GLY A 515 -17.62 28.48 34.64
C GLY A 515 -17.43 28.75 33.15
N GLY A 516 -18.18 28.05 32.29
CA GLY A 516 -18.03 28.12 30.82
C GLY A 516 -16.83 27.36 30.27
N LEU A 517 -16.02 26.73 31.12
CA LEU A 517 -14.91 25.88 30.73
C LEU A 517 -15.34 24.42 30.67
N GLN A 518 -14.79 23.66 29.73
CA GLN A 518 -15.02 22.23 29.59
C GLN A 518 -13.72 21.45 29.72
N SER A 519 -13.76 20.33 30.43
CA SER A 519 -12.68 19.34 30.41
C SER A 519 -13.25 17.93 30.47
N SER A 520 -12.73 17.05 29.64
CA SER A 520 -13.19 15.67 29.46
C SER A 520 -12.07 14.68 29.73
N TRP A 521 -12.37 13.60 30.42
CA TRP A 521 -11.47 12.48 30.68
C TRP A 521 -12.13 11.20 30.18
N SER A 522 -11.56 10.61 29.15
CA SER A 522 -12.01 9.37 28.54
C SER A 522 -11.22 8.18 29.08
N PHE A 523 -11.87 7.02 29.20
CA PHE A 523 -11.28 5.78 29.70
C PHE A 523 -12.00 4.56 29.12
N LEU A 524 -11.29 3.45 28.93
CA LEU A 524 -11.96 2.18 28.61
C LEU A 524 -12.79 1.73 29.82
N ALA A 525 -14.11 1.67 29.66
CA ALA A 525 -15.05 1.28 30.71
C ALA A 525 -15.01 -0.23 30.98
N SER A 526 -14.83 -1.05 29.94
CA SER A 526 -14.72 -2.51 30.07
C SER A 526 -13.37 -2.96 30.65
N PRO A 527 -13.34 -3.72 31.77
CA PRO A 527 -12.11 -4.31 32.30
C PRO A 527 -11.39 -5.22 31.30
N THR A 528 -12.15 -5.97 30.50
CA THR A 528 -11.61 -6.89 29.51
C THR A 528 -10.92 -6.14 28.38
N GLN A 529 -11.53 -5.06 27.87
CA GLN A 529 -10.92 -4.22 26.84
C GLN A 529 -9.69 -3.47 27.38
N ARG A 530 -9.71 -3.01 28.65
CA ARG A 530 -8.50 -2.47 29.31
C ARG A 530 -7.34 -3.44 29.30
N LYS A 531 -7.59 -4.71 29.64
CA LYS A 531 -6.56 -5.77 29.60
C LYS A 531 -6.07 -5.98 28.17
N ALA A 532 -6.98 -6.09 27.19
CA ALA A 532 -6.66 -6.34 25.78
C ALA A 532 -5.81 -5.21 25.17
N GLN A 533 -6.18 -3.95 25.41
CA GLN A 533 -5.48 -2.77 24.89
C GLN A 533 -4.32 -2.32 25.79
N ARG A 534 -4.03 -3.05 26.86
CA ARG A 534 -2.99 -2.73 27.87
C ARG A 534 -3.16 -1.32 28.47
N CYS A 535 -4.39 -0.80 28.52
CA CYS A 535 -4.70 0.50 29.11
C CYS A 535 -5.02 0.35 30.59
N ARG A 536 -4.46 1.22 31.43
CA ARG A 536 -4.81 1.31 32.85
C ARG A 536 -5.64 2.57 33.07
N MET A 537 -6.72 2.44 33.84
CA MET A 537 -7.48 3.58 34.32
C MET A 537 -6.69 4.24 35.47
N GLY A 538 -6.40 5.54 35.35
CA GLY A 538 -5.78 6.32 36.42
C GLY A 538 -6.59 6.22 37.73
N LYS A 539 -5.92 6.30 38.89
CA LYS A 539 -6.59 6.08 40.19
C LYS A 539 -7.68 7.12 40.44
N GLU A 540 -7.44 8.37 40.02
CA GLU A 540 -8.32 9.52 40.12
C GLU A 540 -9.56 9.34 39.25
N ILE A 541 -9.37 8.99 37.97
CA ILE A 541 -10.47 8.68 37.04
C ILE A 541 -11.28 7.47 37.54
N ALA A 542 -10.62 6.42 38.04
CA ALA A 542 -11.30 5.26 38.60
C ALA A 542 -12.12 5.61 39.86
N ALA A 543 -11.65 6.56 40.67
CA ALA A 543 -12.42 7.07 41.82
C ALA A 543 -13.63 7.90 41.37
N ALA A 544 -13.47 8.77 40.36
CA ALA A 544 -14.56 9.55 39.77
C ALA A 544 -15.62 8.64 39.14
N ASN A 545 -15.21 7.67 38.32
CA ASN A 545 -16.12 6.69 37.71
C ASN A 545 -16.92 5.92 38.78
N ARG A 546 -16.26 5.36 39.81
CA ARG A 546 -16.96 4.67 40.92
C ARG A 546 -17.96 5.58 41.64
N LEU A 547 -17.63 6.86 41.81
CA LEU A 547 -18.54 7.83 42.42
C LEU A 547 -19.77 8.06 41.54
N MET A 548 -19.59 8.28 40.23
CA MET A 548 -20.70 8.51 39.30
C MET A 548 -21.60 7.29 39.14
N MET A 549 -21.04 6.08 39.12
CA MET A 549 -21.83 4.84 39.13
C MET A 549 -22.69 4.69 40.39
N ARG A 550 -22.20 5.17 41.55
CA ARG A 550 -22.99 5.19 42.79
C ARG A 550 -24.12 6.23 42.74
N VAL A 551 -23.85 7.43 42.21
CA VAL A 551 -24.89 8.46 42.02
C VAL A 551 -26.01 7.92 41.14
N ALA A 552 -25.67 7.24 40.04
CA ALA A 552 -26.65 6.63 39.16
C ALA A 552 -27.49 5.52 39.83
N ALA A 553 -26.85 4.71 40.68
CA ALA A 553 -27.54 3.65 41.40
C ALA A 553 -28.56 4.22 42.40
N ILE A 554 -28.18 5.27 43.13
CA ILE A 554 -29.07 5.99 44.05
C ILE A 554 -30.23 6.64 43.28
N ALA A 555 -29.92 7.34 42.19
CA ALA A 555 -30.95 7.98 41.37
C ALA A 555 -31.96 6.97 40.79
N ARG A 556 -31.50 5.79 40.37
CA ARG A 556 -32.38 4.68 39.95
C ARG A 556 -33.28 4.14 41.06
N ALA A 557 -32.82 4.18 42.32
CA ALA A 557 -33.60 3.75 43.47
C ALA A 557 -34.65 4.81 43.89
N GLY A 558 -34.55 6.05 43.36
CA GLY A 558 -35.38 7.17 43.78
C GLY A 558 -35.05 7.68 45.19
N GLU A 559 -33.84 7.40 45.68
CA GLU A 559 -33.34 7.75 47.02
C GLU A 559 -32.63 9.10 47.09
#